data_AF-A0A328TYB9-F1
#
_entry.id   AF-A0A328TYB9-F1
#
_cell.length_a   1.000
_cell.length_b   1.000
_cell.length_c   1.000
_cell.angle_alpha   90.00
_cell.angle_beta   90.00
_cell.angle_gamma   90.00
#
_symmetry.space_group_name_H-M   'P 1'
#
loop_
_entity.id
_entity.type
_entity.pdbx_description
1 polymer ?
#
loop_
_entity_poly.entity_id
_entity_poly.type
_entity_poly.pdbx_seq_one_letter_code
_entity_poly.pdbx_strand_id
1 'polypeptide(L)'
;MREEMAVMLAGALKFAGKASGSSTKLSFTDKGSIANWAQAAVAQATGAGILQGNKEGAFLPKARATRAEAAVVLKRWLQYVGFMK
;
A
#
# COMPACT_ATOMS: atom_id res chain seq x y z
N MET A 1 -4.80 -10.96 0.55
CA MET A 1 -3.36 -10.88 0.27
C MET A 1 -2.88 -9.44 0.44
N ARG A 2 -1.58 -9.18 0.65
CA ARG A 2 -1.06 -7.81 0.82
C ARG A 2 -1.31 -6.92 -0.40
N GLU A 3 -1.29 -7.50 -1.59
CA GLU A 3 -1.59 -6.77 -2.84
C GLU A 3 -3.07 -6.34 -2.96
N GLU A 4 -4.02 -7.15 -2.50
CA GLU A 4 -5.45 -6.78 -2.45
C GLU A 4 -5.70 -5.63 -1.46
N MET A 5 -5.02 -5.66 -0.31
CA MET A 5 -5.08 -4.58 0.68
C MET A 5 -4.55 -3.26 0.11
N ALA A 6 -3.51 -3.31 -0.73
CA ALA A 6 -3.01 -2.12 -1.42
C ALA A 6 -4.06 -1.55 -2.39
N VAL A 7 -4.78 -2.39 -3.13
CA VAL A 7 -5.86 -1.94 -4.03
C VAL A 7 -7.02 -1.31 -3.28
N MET A 8 -7.46 -1.92 -2.18
CA MET A 8 -8.50 -1.33 -1.32
C MET A 8 -8.07 0.05 -0.81
N LEU A 9 -6.80 0.18 -0.39
CA LEU A 9 -6.25 1.45 0.08
C LEU A 9 -6.15 2.50 -1.03
N ALA A 10 -5.70 2.11 -2.23
CA ALA A 10 -5.63 3.02 -3.37
C ALA A 10 -7.02 3.56 -3.74
N GLY A 11 -8.05 2.72 -3.66
CA GLY A 11 -9.45 3.12 -3.78
C GLY A 11 -9.87 4.11 -2.69
N ALA A 12 -9.54 3.83 -1.43
CA ALA A 12 -9.85 4.72 -0.31
C ALA A 12 -9.14 6.09 -0.43
N LEU A 13 -7.88 6.11 -0.88
CA LEU A 13 -7.13 7.34 -1.15
C LEU A 13 -7.73 8.16 -2.29
N LYS A 14 -8.21 7.49 -3.35
CA LYS A 14 -8.92 8.13 -4.45
C LYS A 14 -10.21 8.77 -3.97
N PHE A 15 -10.97 8.07 -3.12
CA PHE A 15 -12.19 8.61 -2.53
C PHE A 15 -11.93 9.80 -1.59
N ALA A 16 -10.84 9.75 -0.82
CA ALA A 16 -10.43 10.85 0.05
C ALA A 16 -9.83 12.06 -0.71
N GLY A 17 -9.77 12.03 -2.04
CA GLY A 17 -9.18 13.11 -2.85
C GLY A 17 -7.66 13.25 -2.69
N LYS A 18 -6.98 12.26 -2.10
CA LYS A 18 -5.54 12.25 -1.82
C LYS A 18 -4.77 11.26 -2.69
N ALA A 19 -5.36 10.82 -3.81
CA ALA A 19 -4.66 9.98 -4.77
C ALA A 19 -3.60 10.80 -5.53
N SER A 20 -2.33 10.45 -5.34
CA SER A 20 -1.25 10.99 -6.15
C SER A 20 -1.08 10.12 -7.39
N GLY A 21 -1.15 10.73 -8.58
CA GLY A 21 -0.89 10.07 -9.86
C GLY A 21 0.58 9.77 -10.12
N SER A 22 1.46 10.01 -9.14
CA SER A 22 2.89 9.73 -9.26
C SER A 22 3.13 8.22 -9.07
N SER A 23 3.38 7.54 -10.19
CA SER A 23 3.82 6.15 -10.23
C SER A 23 5.22 6.02 -9.60
N THR A 24 5.26 5.93 -8.28
CA THR A 24 6.50 5.67 -7.55
C THR A 24 7.07 4.33 -8.03
N LYS A 25 8.31 4.35 -8.53
CA LYS A 25 8.99 3.13 -9.00
C LYS A 25 9.08 2.14 -7.84
N LEU A 26 8.49 0.95 -8.01
CA LEU A 26 8.58 -0.12 -7.03
C LEU A 26 10.02 -0.65 -6.96
N SER A 27 10.68 -0.40 -5.83
CA SER A 27 12.05 -0.83 -5.55
C SER A 27 12.13 -2.18 -4.82
N PHE A 28 11.03 -2.93 -4.76
CA PHE A 28 11.01 -4.23 -4.06
C PHE A 28 11.72 -5.32 -4.84
N THR A 29 12.41 -6.20 -4.11
CA THR A 29 13.13 -7.36 -4.67
C THR A 29 12.18 -8.34 -5.37
N ASP A 30 10.95 -8.43 -4.88
CA ASP A 30 9.88 -9.31 -5.37
C ASP A 30 8.83 -8.57 -6.21
N LYS A 31 9.16 -7.40 -6.77
CA LYS A 31 8.23 -6.62 -7.61
C LYS A 31 7.59 -7.42 -8.75
N GLY A 32 8.30 -8.41 -9.29
CA GLY A 32 7.80 -9.30 -10.35
C GLY A 32 6.74 -10.29 -9.88
N SER A 33 6.61 -10.50 -8.56
CA SER A 33 5.53 -11.31 -7.96
C SER A 33 4.26 -10.52 -7.70
N ILE A 34 4.28 -9.20 -7.84
CA ILE A 34 3.11 -8.32 -7.67
C ILE A 34 2.28 -8.42 -8.94
N ALA A 35 1.01 -8.76 -8.80
CA ALA A 35 0.12 -8.84 -9.95
C ALA A 35 0.02 -7.50 -10.68
N ASN A 36 -0.02 -7.52 -12.02
CA ASN A 36 0.02 -6.29 -12.84
C ASN A 36 -1.07 -5.28 -12.46
N TRP A 37 -2.27 -5.74 -12.10
CA TRP A 37 -3.38 -4.90 -11.65
C TRP A 37 -3.14 -4.23 -10.29
N ALA A 38 -2.29 -4.82 -9.44
CA ALA A 38 -1.97 -4.30 -8.12
C ALA A 38 -0.76 -3.36 -8.12
N GLN A 39 0.11 -3.41 -9.13
CA GLN A 39 1.37 -2.66 -9.14
C GLN A 39 1.17 -1.15 -8.93
N ALA A 40 0.20 -0.55 -9.63
CA ALA A 40 -0.11 0.87 -9.46
C ALA A 40 -0.58 1.20 -8.04
N ALA A 41 -1.44 0.35 -7.48
CA ALA A 41 -1.95 0.54 -6.13
C ALA A 41 -0.87 0.36 -5.06
N VAL A 42 0.00 -0.64 -5.22
CA VAL A 42 1.15 -0.83 -4.33
C VAL A 42 2.07 0.37 -4.40
N ALA A 43 2.39 0.87 -5.60
CA ALA A 43 3.22 2.06 -5.78
C ALA A 43 2.64 3.30 -5.11
N GLN A 44 1.32 3.51 -5.25
CA GLN A 44 0.63 4.63 -4.62
C GLN A 44 0.63 4.50 -3.09
N ALA A 45 0.32 3.31 -2.57
CA ALA A 45 0.25 3.05 -1.14
C ALA A 45 1.62 3.16 -0.45
N THR A 46 2.69 2.76 -1.15
CA THR A 46 4.07 2.85 -0.64
C THR A 46 4.63 4.25 -0.78
N GLY A 47 4.32 4.95 -1.88
CA GLY A 47 4.64 6.37 -2.06
C GLY A 47 3.97 7.26 -1.00
N ALA A 48 2.76 6.90 -0.55
CA ALA A 48 2.08 7.55 0.57
C ALA A 48 2.64 7.15 1.96
N GLY A 49 3.60 6.23 2.04
CA GLY A 49 4.19 5.73 3.29
C GLY A 49 3.26 4.84 4.13
N ILE A 50 2.07 4.53 3.62
CA ILE A 50 1.03 3.77 4.34
C ILE A 50 1.42 2.28 4.36
N LEU A 51 1.77 1.74 3.19
CA LEU A 51 2.32 0.40 3.05
C LEU A 51 3.84 0.44 2.92
N GLN A 52 4.52 -0.56 3.47
CA GLN A 52 5.98 -0.66 3.46
C GLN A 52 6.40 -2.12 3.23
N GLY A 53 7.56 -2.32 2.63
CA GLY A 53 8.19 -3.63 2.52
C GLY A 53 8.70 -4.15 3.86
N ASN A 54 9.17 -5.40 3.88
CA ASN A 54 9.88 -5.94 5.02
C ASN A 54 11.33 -5.40 5.09
N LYS A 55 12.06 -5.78 6.14
CA LYS A 55 13.46 -5.36 6.34
C LYS A 55 14.42 -5.86 5.25
N GLU A 56 14.02 -6.88 4.50
CA GLU A 56 14.80 -7.50 3.42
C GLU A 56 14.53 -6.85 2.05
N GLY A 57 13.67 -5.82 2.00
CA GLY A 57 13.33 -5.12 0.76
C GLY A 57 12.26 -5.83 -0.09
N ALA A 58 11.55 -6.82 0.44
CA ALA A 58 10.45 -7.51 -0.22
C ALA A 58 9.08 -6.93 0.20
N PHE A 59 8.12 -6.87 -0.73
CA PHE A 59 6.74 -6.49 -0.45
C PHE A 59 5.85 -7.66 -0.04
N LEU A 60 6.17 -8.89 -0.41
CA LEU A 60 5.41 -10.11 -0.14
C LEU A 60 3.94 -10.00 -0.58
N PRO A 61 3.66 -9.76 -1.88
CA PRO A 61 2.31 -9.46 -2.38
C PRO A 61 1.27 -10.52 -2.04
N LYS A 62 1.67 -11.81 -2.13
CA LYS A 62 0.82 -12.97 -1.90
C LYS A 62 0.70 -13.37 -0.42
N ALA A 63 1.46 -12.75 0.47
CA ALA A 63 1.38 -13.05 1.89
C ALA A 63 0.00 -12.69 2.45
N ARG A 64 -0.43 -13.45 3.46
CA ARG A 64 -1.67 -13.15 4.19
C ARG A 64 -1.45 -11.88 5.01
N ALA A 65 -2.33 -10.90 4.82
CA ALA A 65 -2.38 -9.72 5.66
C ALA A 65 -2.91 -10.11 7.03
N THR A 66 -2.15 -9.81 8.08
CA THR A 66 -2.59 -10.07 9.45
C THR A 66 -3.52 -8.96 9.95
N ARG A 67 -4.32 -9.25 10.99
CA ARG A 67 -5.19 -8.23 11.61
C ARG A 67 -4.39 -7.04 12.16
N ALA A 68 -3.19 -7.32 12.70
CA ALA A 68 -2.28 -6.30 13.20
C ALA A 68 -1.78 -5.38 12.07
N GLU A 69 -1.36 -5.95 10.94
CA GLU A 69 -0.95 -5.15 9.77
C GLU A 69 -2.11 -4.32 9.22
N ALA A 70 -3.30 -4.90 9.10
CA ALA A 70 -4.47 -4.18 8.62
C ALA A 70 -4.80 -2.97 9.52
N ALA A 71 -4.73 -3.14 10.85
CA ALA A 71 -4.95 -2.05 11.80
C ALA A 71 -3.88 -0.94 11.68
N VAL A 72 -2.61 -1.31 11.49
CA VAL A 72 -1.52 -0.35 11.28
C VAL A 72 -1.70 0.43 9.97
N VAL A 73 -2.05 -0.27 8.88
CA VAL A 73 -2.34 0.35 7.58
C VAL A 73 -3.52 1.32 7.67
N LEU A 74 -4.59 0.92 8.34
CA LEU A 74 -5.76 1.77 8.55
C LEU A 74 -5.42 3.01 9.39
N LYS A 75 -4.66 2.84 10.47
CA LYS A 75 -4.20 3.97 11.30
C LYS A 75 -3.38 4.96 10.47
N ARG A 76 -2.41 4.47 9.70
CA ARG A 76 -1.58 5.32 8.82
C ARG A 76 -2.40 6.02 7.77
N TRP A 77 -3.39 5.33 7.19
CA TRP A 77 -4.32 5.93 6.24
C TRP A 77 -5.10 7.09 6.88
N LEU A 78 -5.72 6.87 8.05
CA LEU A 78 -6.45 7.91 8.79
C LEU A 78 -5.59 9.13 9.09
N GLN A 79 -4.32 8.91 9.46
CA GLN A 79 -3.35 9.98 9.68
C GLN A 79 -3.00 10.71 8.38
N TYR A 80 -2.77 9.98 7.29
CA TYR A 80 -2.43 10.54 5.99
C TYR A 80 -3.53 11.44 5.41
N VAL A 81 -4.80 11.05 5.59
CA VAL A 81 -5.95 11.85 5.12
C VAL A 81 -6.37 12.94 6.11
N GLY A 82 -5.76 13.01 7.30
CA GLY A 82 -5.99 14.04 8.30
C GLY A 82 -7.17 13.81 9.25
N PHE A 83 -7.75 12.61 9.28
CA PHE A 83 -8.80 12.24 10.23
C PHE A 83 -8.26 11.91 11.63
N MET A 84 -6.95 11.75 11.77
CA MET A 84 -6.30 11.37 13.03
C MET A 84 -4.92 12.06 13.12
N LYS A 85 -4.56 12.56 14.31
CA LYS A 85 -3.20 13.07 14.58
C LYS A 85 -2.26 11.95 15.02
#